data_AF-A0A815HWF2-F1
#
_entry.id   AF-A0A815HWF2-F1
#
_cell.length_a   1.000
_cell.length_b   1.000
_cell.length_c   1.000
_cell.angle_alpha   90.00
_cell.angle_beta   90.00
_cell.angle_gamma   90.00
#
_symmetry.space_group_name_H-M   'P 1'
#
loop_
_entity.id
_entity.type
_entity.pdbx_description
1 polymer ?
#
loop_
_entity_poly.entity_id
_entity_poly.type
_entity_poly.pdbx_seq_one_letter_code
_entity_poly.pdbx_strand_id
1 'polypeptide(L)'
;MIGRRITFFSYITPFLQALEEARSGLAPVFRLIDERETNDVKPKQISGGSVDDHPPIDLNGDIQFENISFAYPTRPDILALRDLNLIARAGETTALIGSSGSGKSTCLSLLLRYYELSSGRITINGQSMTECNLNELRKNIGVVGQEPVSLLALNSLSFVHILIGSVCYDYL
;
A
#
# COMPACT_ATOMS: atom_id res chain seq x y z
N MET A 1 7.48 -65.06 -17.28
CA MET A 1 7.58 -63.77 -18.01
C MET A 1 6.61 -62.67 -17.50
N ILE A 2 5.63 -62.96 -16.64
CA ILE A 2 4.61 -61.98 -16.18
C ILE A 2 5.08 -61.11 -14.99
N GLY A 3 5.79 -61.68 -14.01
CA GLY A 3 6.22 -60.95 -12.80
C GLY A 3 7.07 -59.71 -13.07
N ARG A 4 7.93 -59.74 -14.10
CA ARG A 4 8.84 -58.64 -14.47
C ARG A 4 8.11 -57.45 -15.13
N ARG A 5 6.89 -57.65 -15.64
CA ARG A 5 6.03 -56.58 -16.20
C ARG A 5 5.21 -55.89 -15.10
N ILE A 6 4.87 -56.61 -14.03
CA ILE A 6 4.14 -56.08 -12.87
C ILE A 6 5.05 -55.15 -12.04
N THR A 7 6.32 -55.51 -11.87
CA THR A 7 7.28 -54.66 -11.16
C THR A 7 7.51 -53.33 -11.88
N PHE A 8 7.55 -53.33 -13.22
CA PHE A 8 7.69 -52.11 -14.02
C PHE A 8 6.54 -51.12 -13.80
N PHE A 9 5.29 -51.60 -13.76
CA PHE A 9 4.14 -50.75 -13.42
C PHE A 9 4.22 -50.18 -12.00
N SER A 10 4.70 -50.99 -11.03
CA SER A 10 4.88 -50.53 -9.65
C SER A 10 5.94 -49.44 -9.50
N TYR A 11 6.96 -49.41 -10.36
CA TYR A 11 7.99 -48.36 -10.36
C TYR A 11 7.53 -47.06 -11.04
N ILE A 12 6.51 -47.11 -11.90
CA ILE A 12 5.99 -45.93 -12.61
C ILE A 12 5.01 -45.12 -11.74
N THR A 13 4.27 -45.77 -10.85
CA THR A 13 3.31 -45.11 -9.96
C THR A 13 3.88 -43.91 -9.18
N PRO A 14 5.03 -44.01 -8.48
CA PRO A 14 5.59 -42.86 -7.77
C PRO A 14 6.03 -41.72 -8.71
N PHE A 15 6.41 -42.04 -9.95
CA PHE A 15 6.75 -41.04 -10.95
C PHE A 15 5.51 -40.26 -11.43
N LEU A 16 4.40 -40.95 -11.65
CA LEU A 16 3.13 -40.30 -12.00
C LEU A 16 2.58 -39.44 -10.86
N GLN A 17 2.72 -39.91 -9.61
CA GLN A 17 2.32 -39.13 -8.44
C GLN A 17 3.15 -37.84 -8.30
N ALA A 18 4.47 -37.93 -8.48
CA ALA A 18 5.35 -36.77 -8.45
C ALA A 18 5.01 -35.75 -9.55
N LEU A 19 4.58 -36.19 -10.74
CA LEU A 19 4.14 -35.29 -11.80
C LEU A 19 2.84 -34.55 -11.45
N GLU A 20 1.88 -35.22 -10.80
CA GLU A 20 0.62 -34.59 -10.41
C GLU A 20 0.81 -33.60 -9.27
N GLU A 21 1.67 -33.93 -8.30
CA GLU A 21 2.08 -33.01 -7.22
C GLU A 21 2.79 -31.77 -7.79
N ALA A 22 3.73 -31.96 -8.73
CA ALA A 22 4.40 -30.86 -9.41
C ALA A 22 3.42 -29.97 -10.18
N ARG A 23 2.44 -30.58 -10.88
CA ARG A 23 1.40 -29.84 -11.61
C ARG A 23 0.50 -29.02 -10.68
N SER A 24 0.09 -29.60 -9.54
CA SER A 24 -0.70 -28.89 -8.53
C SER A 24 0.07 -27.73 -7.89
N GLY A 25 1.38 -27.88 -7.69
CA GLY A 25 2.25 -26.81 -7.17
C GLY A 25 2.53 -25.69 -8.18
N LEU A 26 2.55 -26.00 -9.49
CA LEU A 26 2.75 -25.02 -10.57
C LEU A 26 1.48 -24.20 -10.86
N ALA A 27 0.29 -24.74 -10.65
CA ALA A 27 -0.97 -24.04 -10.90
C ALA A 27 -1.09 -22.66 -10.21
N PRO A 28 -0.80 -22.50 -8.90
CA PRO A 28 -0.83 -21.17 -8.27
C PRO A 28 0.27 -20.24 -8.77
N VAL A 29 1.45 -20.76 -9.11
CA VAL A 29 2.56 -19.94 -9.64
C VAL A 29 2.19 -19.37 -11.02
N PHE A 30 1.69 -20.21 -11.92
CA PHE A 30 1.21 -19.75 -13.22
C PHE A 30 0.00 -18.84 -13.10
N ARG A 31 -0.93 -19.09 -12.15
CA ARG A 31 -2.01 -18.14 -11.88
C ARG A 31 -1.50 -16.78 -11.45
N LEU A 32 -0.48 -16.70 -10.60
CA LEU A 32 0.10 -15.42 -10.19
C LEU A 32 0.83 -14.71 -11.33
N ILE A 33 1.45 -15.46 -12.24
CA ILE A 33 2.11 -14.91 -13.44
C ILE A 33 1.06 -14.44 -14.45
N ASP A 34 0.03 -15.24 -14.73
CA ASP A 34 -1.07 -14.88 -15.63
C ASP A 34 -1.91 -13.74 -15.04
N GLU A 35 -2.15 -13.72 -13.73
CA GLU A 35 -2.79 -12.60 -13.04
C GLU A 35 -1.96 -11.32 -13.14
N ARG A 36 -0.63 -11.39 -13.31
CA ARG A 36 0.19 -10.22 -13.63
C ARG A 36 0.01 -9.76 -15.07
N GLU A 37 -0.33 -10.65 -16.00
CA GLU A 37 -0.61 -10.30 -17.40
C GLU A 37 -2.08 -9.85 -17.61
N THR A 38 -3.05 -10.39 -16.87
CA THR A 38 -4.46 -9.96 -16.96
C THR A 38 -4.80 -8.80 -16.02
N ASN A 39 -4.12 -8.68 -14.87
CA ASN A 39 -4.03 -7.42 -14.12
C ASN A 39 -2.85 -6.58 -14.62
N ASP A 40 -2.64 -6.55 -15.94
CA ASP A 40 -2.49 -5.27 -16.59
C ASP A 40 -3.75 -4.44 -16.20
N VAL A 41 -3.84 -3.81 -15.02
CA VAL A 41 -3.07 -2.60 -14.77
C VAL A 41 -2.02 -2.41 -15.86
N LYS A 42 -2.49 -2.13 -17.10
CA LYS A 42 -1.85 -1.10 -17.91
C LYS A 42 -1.48 -0.09 -16.83
N PRO A 43 -0.19 0.16 -16.52
CA PRO A 43 0.17 1.14 -15.49
C PRO A 43 -0.67 2.31 -15.86
N LYS A 44 -1.77 2.61 -15.09
CA LYS A 44 -2.95 3.32 -15.61
C LYS A 44 -2.35 4.33 -16.51
N GLN A 45 -2.46 4.15 -17.83
CA GLN A 45 -1.74 5.00 -18.74
C GLN A 45 -2.39 6.32 -18.41
N ILE A 46 -1.69 7.09 -17.58
CA ILE A 46 -1.86 8.51 -17.42
C ILE A 46 -1.58 8.89 -18.86
N SER A 47 -2.67 8.94 -19.61
CA SER A 47 -2.80 9.48 -20.96
C SER A 47 -1.44 9.94 -21.49
N GLY A 48 -0.68 9.03 -22.11
CA GLY A 48 0.55 9.34 -22.84
C GLY A 48 1.45 10.43 -22.23
N GLY A 49 1.68 10.40 -20.92
CA GLY A 49 2.65 11.27 -20.26
C GLY A 49 3.89 10.46 -19.94
N SER A 50 5.04 10.94 -20.40
CA SER A 50 6.37 10.54 -19.94
C SER A 50 6.38 10.34 -18.41
N VAL A 51 7.30 9.55 -17.89
CA VAL A 51 7.60 9.43 -16.45
C VAL A 51 7.95 10.80 -15.78
N ASP A 52 7.94 11.87 -16.57
CA ASP A 52 8.30 13.26 -16.28
C ASP A 52 7.15 14.28 -16.47
N ASP A 53 5.92 13.88 -16.86
CA ASP A 53 4.84 14.83 -17.20
C ASP A 53 3.92 15.24 -16.03
N HIS A 54 4.14 14.68 -14.84
CA HIS A 54 3.48 15.20 -13.64
C HIS A 54 4.24 16.43 -13.14
N PRO A 55 3.57 17.58 -12.97
CA PRO A 55 4.24 18.78 -12.51
C PRO A 55 4.90 18.52 -11.15
N PRO A 56 6.12 19.04 -10.93
CA PRO A 56 6.75 18.97 -9.62
C PRO A 56 5.82 19.63 -8.61
N ILE A 57 5.45 18.88 -7.58
CA ILE A 57 4.62 19.44 -6.51
C ILE A 57 5.52 20.21 -5.56
N ASP A 58 5.09 21.43 -5.24
CA ASP A 58 5.67 22.15 -4.11
C ASP A 58 5.16 21.50 -2.82
N LEU A 59 6.03 20.67 -2.24
CA LEU A 59 5.73 19.94 -1.01
C LEU A 59 5.96 20.81 0.24
N ASN A 60 6.41 22.06 0.08
CA ASN A 60 6.54 23.05 1.15
C ASN A 60 5.22 23.81 1.37
N GLY A 61 4.13 23.07 1.58
CA GLY A 61 2.82 23.67 1.72
C GLY A 61 1.91 22.90 2.66
N ASP A 62 0.73 23.47 2.87
CA ASP A 62 -0.28 22.90 3.75
C ASP A 62 -0.82 21.60 3.16
N ILE A 63 -0.95 20.58 4.00
CA ILE A 63 -1.59 19.32 3.66
C ILE A 63 -3.04 19.40 4.16
N GLN A 64 -3.99 19.23 3.24
CA GLN A 64 -5.42 19.32 3.55
C GLN A 64 -6.12 18.02 3.16
N PHE A 65 -6.85 17.45 4.12
CA PHE A 65 -7.80 16.36 3.94
C PHE A 65 -9.19 17.00 3.91
N GLU A 66 -9.92 16.81 2.81
CA GLU A 66 -11.26 17.35 2.63
C GLU A 66 -12.27 16.20 2.45
N ASN A 67 -13.25 16.12 3.36
CA ASN A 67 -14.38 15.19 3.30
C ASN A 67 -13.97 13.73 3.05
N ILE A 68 -12.92 13.26 3.73
CA ILE A 68 -12.35 11.95 3.50
C ILE A 68 -13.18 10.87 4.19
N SER A 69 -13.73 9.98 3.37
CA SER A 69 -14.43 8.77 3.80
C SER A 69 -13.79 7.55 3.14
N PHE A 70 -13.28 6.63 3.97
CA PHE A 70 -12.44 5.52 3.50
C PHE A 70 -12.72 4.22 4.26
N ALA A 71 -12.79 3.12 3.52
CA ALA A 71 -12.81 1.75 4.03
C ALA A 71 -11.68 0.94 3.39
N TYR A 72 -11.09 0.02 4.15
CA TYR A 72 -10.08 -0.88 3.59
C TYR A 72 -10.72 -1.90 2.63
N PRO A 73 -10.09 -2.25 1.50
CA PRO A 73 -10.62 -3.25 0.57
C PRO A 73 -10.91 -4.61 1.21
N THR A 74 -10.14 -4.98 2.24
CA THR A 74 -10.34 -6.22 3.01
C THR A 74 -11.61 -6.21 3.87
N ARG A 75 -12.14 -5.03 4.20
CA ARG A 75 -13.33 -4.82 5.04
C ARG A 75 -14.14 -3.62 4.52
N PRO A 76 -14.81 -3.75 3.36
CA PRO A 76 -15.50 -2.63 2.72
C PRO A 76 -16.68 -2.10 3.54
N ASP A 77 -17.29 -2.94 4.38
CA ASP A 77 -18.46 -2.59 5.20
C ASP A 77 -18.12 -1.67 6.38
N ILE A 78 -16.84 -1.49 6.71
CA ILE A 78 -16.40 -0.74 7.87
C ILE A 78 -15.55 0.46 7.43
N LEU A 79 -16.13 1.65 7.55
CA LEU A 79 -15.42 2.91 7.34
C LEU A 79 -14.38 3.13 8.44
N ALA A 80 -13.11 3.15 8.04
CA ALA A 80 -11.97 3.50 8.89
C ALA A 80 -11.87 5.01 9.13
N LEU A 81 -12.27 5.82 8.13
CA LEU A 81 -12.39 7.27 8.23
C LEU A 81 -13.79 7.69 7.76
N ARG A 82 -14.40 8.66 8.45
CA ARG A 82 -15.74 9.17 8.18
C ARG A 82 -15.68 10.70 8.12
N ASP A 83 -15.87 11.26 6.92
CA ASP A 83 -15.92 12.69 6.65
C ASP A 83 -14.81 13.51 7.34
N LEU A 84 -13.59 12.95 7.33
CA LEU A 84 -12.45 13.58 7.97
C LEU A 84 -12.05 14.85 7.21
N ASN A 85 -12.00 15.96 7.95
CA ASN A 85 -11.44 17.23 7.51
C ASN A 85 -10.28 17.60 8.42
N LEU A 86 -9.08 17.74 7.85
CA LEU A 86 -7.84 18.02 8.60
C LEU A 86 -6.95 18.95 7.79
N ILE A 87 -6.35 19.94 8.44
CA ILE A 87 -5.35 20.82 7.85
C ILE A 87 -4.08 20.70 8.69
N ALA A 88 -2.99 20.25 8.08
CA ALA A 88 -1.65 20.30 8.66
C ALA A 88 -0.87 21.42 7.96
N ARG A 89 -0.52 22.46 8.71
CA ARG A 89 0.14 23.66 8.16
C ARG A 89 1.63 23.44 7.97
N ALA A 90 2.18 24.02 6.92
CA ALA A 90 3.61 24.00 6.67
C ALA A 90 4.38 24.63 7.84
N GLY A 91 5.47 23.98 8.27
CA GLY A 91 6.32 24.44 9.36
C GLY A 91 5.77 24.22 10.78
N GLU A 92 4.55 23.70 10.92
CA GLU A 92 3.95 23.36 12.22
C GLU A 92 3.98 21.86 12.49
N THR A 93 4.12 21.47 13.75
CA THR A 93 3.96 20.06 14.15
C THR A 93 2.48 19.79 14.40
N THR A 94 1.88 18.98 13.53
CA THR A 94 0.49 18.53 13.70
C THR A 94 0.48 17.15 14.35
N ALA A 95 -0.16 17.04 15.52
CA ALA A 95 -0.33 15.77 16.22
C ALA A 95 -1.74 15.21 15.99
N LEU A 96 -1.81 13.95 15.55
CA LEU A 96 -3.08 13.24 15.40
C LEU A 96 -3.28 12.29 16.59
N ILE A 97 -4.22 12.64 17.47
CA ILE A 97 -4.50 11.92 18.73
C ILE A 97 -5.90 11.31 18.66
N GLY A 98 -6.05 10.07 19.12
CA GLY A 98 -7.33 9.38 19.18
C GLY A 98 -7.19 7.97 19.75
N SER A 99 -8.32 7.32 20.03
CA SER A 99 -8.38 5.94 20.53
C SER A 99 -7.74 4.93 19.57
N SER A 100 -7.34 3.75 20.06
CA SER A 100 -6.91 2.67 19.18
C SER A 100 -7.99 2.35 18.15
N GLY A 101 -7.61 2.21 16.88
CA GLY A 101 -8.56 1.99 15.78
C GLY A 101 -9.26 3.24 15.23
N SER A 102 -8.95 4.45 15.73
CA SER A 102 -9.57 5.71 15.27
C SER A 102 -9.14 6.18 13.86
N GLY A 103 -8.39 5.37 13.10
CA GLY A 103 -7.96 5.71 11.75
C GLY A 103 -6.65 6.53 11.64
N LYS A 104 -5.87 6.69 12.72
CA LYS A 104 -4.60 7.47 12.70
C LYS A 104 -3.60 6.97 11.66
N SER A 105 -3.28 5.68 11.70
CA SER A 105 -2.39 5.03 10.73
C SER A 105 -3.00 5.01 9.33
N THR A 106 -4.33 5.07 9.23
CA THR A 106 -5.06 5.17 7.96
C THR A 106 -4.82 6.52 7.30
N CYS A 107 -4.81 7.64 8.05
CA CYS A 107 -4.46 8.96 7.52
C CYS A 107 -3.07 8.97 6.88
N LEU A 108 -2.08 8.35 7.55
CA LEU A 108 -0.73 8.20 7.02
C LEU A 108 -0.69 7.33 5.77
N SER A 109 -1.43 6.22 5.77
CA SER A 109 -1.51 5.31 4.62
C SER A 109 -2.08 5.99 3.37
N LEU A 110 -3.05 6.89 3.55
CA LEU A 110 -3.62 7.69 2.48
C LEU A 110 -2.67 8.79 2.01
N LEU A 111 -1.97 9.45 2.95
CA LEU A 111 -0.96 10.46 2.62
C LEU A 111 0.19 9.85 1.79
N LEU A 112 0.62 8.63 2.11
CA LEU A 112 1.67 7.92 1.34
C LEU A 112 1.13 7.29 0.03
N ARG A 113 -0.16 7.48 -0.26
CA ARG A 113 -0.89 6.86 -1.37
C ARG A 113 -0.63 5.34 -1.43
N TYR A 114 -0.70 4.66 -0.28
CA TYR A 114 -0.73 3.19 -0.23
C TYR A 114 -2.10 2.63 -0.61
N TYR A 115 -3.15 3.46 -0.46
CA TYR A 115 -4.50 3.16 -0.93
C TYR A 115 -5.01 4.35 -1.73
N GLU A 116 -5.85 4.07 -2.73
CA GLU A 116 -6.57 5.12 -3.45
C GLU A 116 -7.75 5.63 -2.61
N LEU A 117 -8.06 6.92 -2.77
CA LEU A 117 -9.20 7.54 -2.11
C LEU A 117 -10.49 7.17 -2.84
N SER A 118 -11.46 6.66 -2.09
CA SER A 118 -12.82 6.40 -2.58
C SER A 118 -13.72 7.63 -2.53
N SER A 119 -13.49 8.56 -1.61
CA SER A 119 -14.29 9.77 -1.41
C SER A 119 -13.44 10.89 -0.80
N GLY A 120 -13.76 12.13 -1.19
CA GLY A 120 -13.04 13.33 -0.79
C GLY A 120 -11.74 13.53 -1.59
N ARG A 121 -10.90 14.45 -1.14
CA ARG A 121 -9.60 14.71 -1.77
C ARG A 121 -8.54 15.13 -0.75
N ILE A 122 -7.30 14.77 -1.02
CA ILE A 122 -6.14 15.25 -0.27
C ILE A 122 -5.34 16.17 -1.19
N THR A 123 -5.04 17.37 -0.71
CA THR A 123 -4.25 18.35 -1.45
C THR A 123 -3.00 18.76 -0.67
N ILE A 124 -1.91 19.01 -1.39
CA ILE A 124 -0.69 19.62 -0.86
C ILE A 124 -0.53 20.96 -1.56
N ASN A 125 -0.50 22.05 -0.79
CA ASN A 125 -0.45 23.42 -1.34
C ASN A 125 -1.57 23.71 -2.37
N GLY A 126 -2.76 23.16 -2.13
CA GLY A 126 -3.90 23.27 -3.05
C GLY A 126 -3.83 22.39 -4.31
N GLN A 127 -2.73 21.69 -4.56
CA GLN A 127 -2.61 20.72 -5.65
C GLN A 127 -3.09 19.33 -5.21
N SER A 128 -3.87 18.66 -6.06
CA SER A 128 -4.38 17.31 -5.78
C SER A 128 -3.24 16.31 -5.71
N MET A 129 -3.20 15.52 -4.64
CA MET A 129 -2.22 14.44 -4.51
C MET A 129 -2.39 13.36 -5.57
N THR A 130 -3.55 13.24 -6.21
CA THR A 130 -3.77 12.23 -7.27
C THR A 130 -2.98 12.55 -8.54
N GLU A 131 -2.68 13.82 -8.77
CA GLU A 131 -2.00 14.35 -9.96
C GLU A 131 -0.47 14.42 -9.78
N CYS A 132 0.04 14.03 -8.61
CA CYS A 132 1.45 14.13 -8.27
C CYS A 132 2.25 12.89 -8.69
N ASN A 133 3.54 13.12 -8.96
CA ASN A 133 4.51 12.04 -9.09
C ASN A 133 4.71 11.34 -7.73
N LEU A 134 4.37 10.06 -7.65
CA LEU A 134 4.49 9.26 -6.42
C LEU A 134 5.92 9.16 -5.88
N ASN A 135 6.92 9.11 -6.78
CA ASN A 135 8.31 9.00 -6.36
C ASN A 135 8.79 10.30 -5.71
N GLU A 136 8.39 11.45 -6.24
CA GLU A 136 8.72 12.75 -5.64
C GLU A 136 8.03 12.95 -4.30
N LEU A 137 6.75 12.60 -4.21
CA LEU A 137 5.99 12.64 -2.96
C LEU A 137 6.68 11.84 -1.85
N ARG A 138 7.00 10.57 -2.12
CA ARG A 138 7.58 9.66 -1.11
C ARG A 138 9.02 10.02 -0.74
N LYS A 139 9.79 10.67 -1.62
CA LYS A 139 11.14 11.16 -1.31
C LYS A 139 11.14 12.28 -0.26
N ASN A 140 10.05 13.04 -0.17
CA ASN A 140 9.95 14.20 0.72
C ASN A 140 9.14 13.93 2.00
N ILE A 141 8.61 12.72 2.18
CA ILE A 141 7.90 12.32 3.40
C ILE A 141 8.75 11.31 4.16
N GLY A 142 9.28 11.74 5.31
CA GLY A 142 9.90 10.85 6.28
C GLY A 142 8.83 10.18 7.15
N VAL A 143 8.87 8.85 7.27
CA VAL A 143 7.95 8.09 8.11
C VAL A 143 8.74 7.39 9.21
N VAL A 144 8.31 7.58 10.46
CA VAL A 144 8.87 6.87 11.62
C VAL A 144 7.81 5.88 12.11
N GLY A 145 8.09 4.58 11.96
CA GLY A 145 7.22 3.51 12.40
C GLY A 145 7.24 3.31 13.92
N GLN A 146 6.14 2.83 14.49
CA GLN A 146 6.05 2.47 15.93
C GLN A 146 6.89 1.23 16.28
N GLU A 147 7.02 0.28 15.36
CA GLU A 147 8.01 -0.80 15.43
C GLU A 147 9.17 -0.46 14.48
N PRO A 148 10.43 -0.51 14.93
CA PRO A 148 11.56 -0.26 14.05
C PRO A 148 11.65 -1.38 13.01
N VAL A 149 11.17 -1.11 11.81
CA VAL A 149 11.49 -1.93 10.64
C VAL A 149 12.93 -1.59 10.27
N SER A 150 13.89 -2.30 10.89
CA SER A 150 15.31 -2.09 10.63
C SER A 150 15.64 -2.52 9.19
N LEU A 151 15.56 -1.57 8.26
CA LEU A 151 16.16 -1.67 6.94
C LEU A 151 17.07 -0.46 6.77
N LEU A 152 18.37 -0.74 6.83
CA LEU A 152 19.48 0.20 6.69
C LEU A 152 19.27 1.15 5.50
N ALA A 153 18.87 2.40 5.76
CA ALA A 153 19.25 3.63 5.05
C ALA A 153 18.18 4.71 5.27
N LEU A 154 18.40 5.59 6.26
CA LEU A 154 17.77 6.91 6.28
C LEU A 154 18.88 7.94 6.49
N ASN A 155 19.66 8.20 5.44
CA ASN A 155 20.52 9.37 5.40
C ASN A 155 19.89 10.39 4.46
N SER A 156 19.62 11.58 5.03
CA SER A 156 19.15 12.80 4.38
C SER A 156 17.64 12.85 4.11
N LEU A 157 16.85 13.31 5.09
CA LEU A 157 15.43 13.63 4.96
C LEU A 157 15.18 15.10 5.29
N SER A 158 14.52 15.81 4.38
CA SER A 158 13.82 17.07 4.67
C SER A 158 12.54 16.73 5.44
N PHE A 159 12.32 17.34 6.60
CA PHE A 159 11.32 16.88 7.57
C PHE A 159 9.95 17.55 7.38
N VAL A 160 8.89 16.75 7.21
CA VAL A 160 7.51 17.11 7.59
C VAL A 160 7.15 16.28 8.82
N HIS A 161 7.12 16.91 10.01
CA HIS A 161 6.86 16.24 11.28
C HIS A 161 5.34 16.06 11.52
N ILE A 162 4.77 14.97 10.99
CA ILE A 162 3.48 14.44 11.48
C ILE A 162 3.81 13.41 12.56
N LEU A 163 3.64 13.81 13.82
CA LEU A 163 3.82 12.93 14.97
C LEU A 163 2.49 12.20 15.25
N ILE A 164 2.48 10.89 15.00
CA ILE A 164 1.34 10.03 15.35
C ILE A 164 1.56 9.49 16.76
N GLY A 165 0.98 10.17 17.74
CA GLY A 165 0.97 9.72 19.14
C GLY A 165 -0.21 8.80 19.43
N SER A 166 0.07 7.64 20.02
CA SER A 166 -0.94 6.86 20.74
C SER A 166 -0.85 7.22 22.22
N VAL A 167 -1.84 7.94 22.75
CA VAL A 167 -2.03 7.99 24.20
C VAL A 167 -2.84 6.74 24.58
N CYS A 168 -2.16 5.72 25.10
CA CYS A 168 -2.82 4.66 25.86
C CYS A 168 -3.40 5.30 27.12
N TYR A 169 -4.72 5.46 27.18
CA TYR A 169 -5.40 5.57 28.46
C TYR A 169 -5.64 4.14 28.96
N ASP A 170 -4.91 3.76 30.01
CA ASP A 170 -5.33 2.69 30.90
C ASP A 170 -6.69 3.08 31.49
N TYR A 171 -7.71 2.26 31.22
CA TYR A 171 -9.02 2.40 31.84
C TYR A 171 -8.94 1.95 33.31
N LEU A 172 -9.36 2.83 34.21
CA LEU A 172 -9.94 2.49 35.52
C LEU A 172 -11.19 1.63 35.35
#